data_AF-A0A6G9W4A9-F1
#
_entry.id   AF-A0A6G9W4A9-F1
#
_cell.length_a   1.000
_cell.length_b   1.000
_cell.length_c   1.000
_cell.angle_alpha   90.00
_cell.angle_beta   90.00
_cell.angle_gamma   90.00
#
_symmetry.space_group_name_H-M   'P 1'
#
loop_
_entity.id
_entity.type
_entity.pdbx_description
1 polymer ?
#
loop_
_entity_poly.entity_id
_entity_poly.type
_entity_poly.pdbx_seq_one_letter_code
_entity_poly.pdbx_strand_id
1 'polypeptide(L)'
;MYRRRKFLGRYSKPKKNYQIMRPWWVIQGTSQNGYQTIIDPTTVTGVRKTKNFSIEFGNLSADSDQVIVWALVYVPSGYTPNKIGDPGATVYTPTNNVIMSGIYDSADPGNTSRRMTRLSRLLNAGDGIALVYKSSANPAKVRIQVTYAIAL
;
A
#
# COMPACT_ATOMS: atom_id res chain seq x y z
N MET A 1 8.56 -40.25 26.84
CA MET A 1 9.43 -39.05 26.71
C MET A 1 8.72 -38.00 25.85
N TYR A 2 8.37 -36.83 26.41
CA TYR A 2 7.66 -35.77 25.69
C TYR A 2 8.65 -34.69 25.24
N ARG A 3 8.89 -34.56 23.92
CA ARG A 3 9.87 -33.63 23.36
C ARG A 3 9.22 -32.24 23.24
N ARG A 4 9.53 -31.32 24.15
CA ARG A 4 9.05 -29.92 24.11
C ARG A 4 9.56 -29.25 22.83
N ARG A 5 8.65 -28.86 21.93
CA ARG A 5 8.97 -28.00 20.77
C ARG A 5 9.49 -26.66 21.32
N LYS A 6 10.75 -26.33 21.03
CA LYS A 6 11.29 -25.00 21.29
C LYS A 6 10.48 -24.00 20.44
N PHE A 7 9.80 -23.07 21.08
CA PHE A 7 9.20 -21.92 20.40
C PHE A 7 10.34 -21.09 19.82
N LEU A 8 10.63 -21.28 18.53
CA LEU A 8 11.48 -20.35 17.78
C LEU A 8 10.80 -18.97 17.85
N GLY A 9 11.58 -17.94 18.22
CA GLY A 9 11.07 -16.59 18.43
C GLY A 9 10.15 -16.16 17.30
N ARG A 10 8.97 -15.63 17.66
CA ARG A 10 7.99 -15.17 16.67
C ARG A 10 8.63 -14.05 15.85
N TYR A 11 8.77 -14.26 14.55
CA TYR A 11 9.22 -13.24 13.61
C TYR A 11 8.32 -12.00 13.74
N SER A 12 8.93 -10.85 14.07
CA SER A 12 8.23 -9.58 14.20
C SER A 12 8.01 -8.94 12.83
N LYS A 13 6.80 -8.45 12.58
CA LYS A 13 6.42 -7.84 11.30
C LYS A 13 6.98 -6.41 11.22
N PRO A 14 7.75 -6.03 10.18
CA PRO A 14 8.07 -4.63 9.93
C PRO A 14 6.82 -3.77 9.76
N LYS A 15 6.91 -2.55 10.29
CA LYS A 15 5.88 -1.51 10.20
C LYS A 15 6.50 -0.27 9.56
N LYS A 16 5.84 0.30 8.56
CA LYS A 16 6.20 1.60 7.97
C LYS A 16 4.98 2.52 8.02
N ASN A 17 5.21 3.74 8.49
CA ASN A 17 4.19 4.79 8.58
C ASN A 17 4.42 5.81 7.48
N TYR A 18 3.35 6.22 6.80
CA TYR A 18 3.38 7.21 5.76
C TYR A 18 2.33 8.29 6.03
N GLN A 19 2.69 9.55 5.77
CA GLN A 19 1.76 10.66 5.76
C GLN A 19 1.75 11.24 4.34
N ILE A 20 0.58 11.28 3.72
CA ILE A 20 0.42 11.93 2.43
C ILE A 20 -0.03 13.36 2.72
N MET A 21 0.91 14.30 2.56
CA MET A 21 0.68 15.75 2.62
C MET A 21 1.40 16.36 1.42
N ARG A 22 0.67 16.91 0.45
CA ARG A 22 1.27 17.51 -0.76
C ARG A 22 1.31 19.03 -0.64
N PRO A 23 2.49 19.67 -0.83
CA PRO A 23 2.64 21.13 -0.76
C PRO A 23 2.17 21.83 -2.03
N TRP A 24 1.84 23.12 -1.87
CA TRP A 24 1.00 23.91 -2.77
C TRP A 24 1.75 24.40 -4.01
N TRP A 25 1.62 23.67 -5.12
CA TRP A 25 1.35 24.26 -6.43
C TRP A 25 0.22 23.42 -7.03
N VAL A 26 -1.01 23.93 -6.94
CA VAL A 26 -2.24 23.16 -7.21
C VAL A 26 -3.03 23.84 -8.32
N ILE A 27 -3.19 23.15 -9.44
CA ILE A 27 -4.27 23.41 -10.40
C ILE A 27 -5.54 22.79 -9.78
N GLN A 28 -6.58 23.60 -9.57
CA GLN A 28 -7.84 23.15 -8.98
C GLN A 28 -8.57 22.18 -9.91
N GLY A 29 -9.22 21.14 -9.34
CA GLY A 29 -10.21 20.32 -10.06
C GLY A 29 -9.75 19.00 -10.69
N THR A 30 -8.51 18.55 -10.50
CA THR A 30 -8.04 17.24 -11.02
C THR A 30 -7.79 16.24 -9.89
N SER A 31 -8.41 15.05 -9.93
CA SER A 31 -8.11 13.96 -8.98
C SER A 31 -6.62 13.66 -8.94
N GLN A 32 -6.02 13.64 -7.75
CA GLN A 32 -4.57 13.44 -7.62
C GLN A 32 -4.24 11.96 -7.60
N ASN A 33 -3.55 11.51 -8.66
CA ASN A 33 -2.88 10.22 -8.68
C ASN A 33 -1.47 10.34 -8.10
N GLY A 34 -1.08 9.37 -7.30
CA GLY A 34 0.28 9.26 -6.78
C GLY A 34 0.61 7.82 -6.38
N TYR A 35 1.87 7.58 -6.06
CA TYR A 35 2.30 6.33 -5.46
C TYR A 35 3.35 6.59 -4.38
N GLN A 36 3.48 5.62 -3.47
CA GLN A 36 4.49 5.58 -2.44
C GLN A 36 5.14 4.19 -2.43
N THR A 37 6.46 4.14 -2.49
CA THR A 37 7.21 2.88 -2.35
C THR A 37 7.10 2.39 -0.92
N ILE A 38 6.60 1.16 -0.74
CA ILE A 38 6.43 0.50 0.57
C ILE A 38 7.63 -0.36 0.88
N ILE A 39 8.02 -1.19 -0.09
CA ILE A 39 9.20 -2.04 -0.02
C ILE A 39 10.11 -1.63 -1.17
N ASP A 40 11.29 -1.15 -0.78
CA ASP A 40 12.27 -0.63 -1.70
C ASP A 40 12.88 -1.77 -2.54
N PRO A 41 13.12 -1.52 -3.84
CA PRO A 41 13.87 -2.44 -4.67
C PRO A 41 15.28 -2.57 -4.11
N THR A 42 15.83 -3.78 -4.12
CA THR A 42 17.17 -4.07 -3.59
C THR A 42 18.06 -4.68 -4.65
N THR A 43 19.35 -4.38 -4.58
CA THR A 43 20.40 -5.01 -5.40
C THR A 43 20.86 -6.37 -4.86
N VAL A 44 20.40 -6.76 -3.67
CA VAL A 44 20.77 -8.03 -3.03
C VAL A 44 20.24 -9.21 -3.84
N THR A 45 21.14 -10.10 -4.23
CA THR A 45 20.82 -11.35 -4.91
C THR A 45 20.12 -12.30 -3.95
N GLY A 46 18.98 -12.87 -4.37
CA GLY A 46 18.14 -13.76 -3.56
C GLY A 46 16.67 -13.42 -3.70
N VAL A 47 15.79 -14.34 -3.28
CA VAL A 47 14.34 -14.15 -3.39
C VAL A 47 13.77 -13.75 -2.04
N ARG A 48 13.32 -12.51 -1.92
CA ARG A 48 12.65 -12.03 -0.71
C ARG A 48 11.18 -12.42 -0.75
N LYS A 49 10.72 -13.17 0.24
CA LYS A 49 9.30 -13.50 0.38
C LYS A 49 8.60 -12.47 1.25
N THR A 50 7.67 -11.74 0.66
CA THR A 50 6.82 -10.77 1.37
C THR A 50 5.41 -11.32 1.57
N LYS A 51 4.81 -11.08 2.73
CA LYS A 51 3.48 -11.59 3.08
C LYS A 51 2.80 -10.78 4.18
N ASN A 52 1.54 -11.09 4.46
CA ASN A 52 0.78 -10.55 5.60
C ASN A 52 0.66 -9.02 5.59
N PHE A 53 0.32 -8.45 4.43
CA PHE A 53 0.09 -7.02 4.30
C PHE A 53 -1.15 -6.60 5.08
N SER A 54 -1.00 -5.53 5.87
CA SER A 54 -2.09 -4.82 6.53
C SER A 54 -1.92 -3.35 6.22
N ILE A 55 -2.98 -2.72 5.72
CA ILE A 55 -3.05 -1.29 5.48
C ILE A 55 -4.13 -0.74 6.40
N GLU A 56 -3.79 0.36 7.06
CA GLU A 56 -4.69 1.09 7.94
C GLU A 56 -4.66 2.57 7.57
N PHE A 57 -5.83 3.13 7.33
CA PHE A 57 -6.07 4.53 7.04
C PHE A 57 -6.50 5.22 8.32
N GLY A 58 -5.73 6.22 8.71
CA GLY A 58 -6.06 7.16 9.77
C GLY A 58 -6.44 8.49 9.16
N ASN A 59 -7.54 9.07 9.66
CA ASN A 59 -7.94 10.40 9.26
C ASN A 59 -6.97 11.44 9.86
N LEU A 60 -6.43 12.32 9.02
CA LEU A 60 -5.73 13.53 9.44
C LEU A 60 -6.73 14.67 9.22
N SER A 61 -7.49 15.04 10.26
CA SER A 61 -8.45 16.17 10.31
C SER A 61 -8.61 16.85 8.95
N ALA A 62 -9.36 16.20 8.06
CA ALA A 62 -9.59 16.72 6.73
C ALA A 62 -10.69 17.78 6.86
N ASP A 63 -10.46 18.95 6.26
CA ASP A 63 -11.45 20.03 6.23
C ASP A 63 -12.65 19.67 5.33
N SER A 64 -12.57 18.55 4.59
CA SER A 64 -13.57 18.06 3.64
C SER A 64 -13.54 16.53 3.53
N ASP A 65 -14.70 15.93 3.24
CA ASP A 65 -14.80 14.51 2.91
C ASP A 65 -13.97 14.16 1.65
N GLN A 66 -13.19 13.08 1.75
CA GLN A 66 -12.30 12.60 0.68
C GLN A 66 -12.51 11.10 0.48
N VAL A 67 -12.58 10.73 -0.80
CA VAL A 67 -12.61 9.34 -1.23
C VAL A 67 -11.28 9.03 -1.88
N ILE A 68 -10.59 8.03 -1.34
CA ILE A 68 -9.28 7.56 -1.80
C ILE A 68 -9.43 6.15 -2.35
N VAL A 69 -9.30 6.01 -3.66
CA VAL A 69 -9.14 4.71 -4.31
C VAL A 69 -7.66 4.33 -4.23
N TRP A 70 -7.36 3.11 -3.81
CA TRP A 70 -5.98 2.68 -3.62
C TRP A 70 -5.75 1.22 -4.04
N ALA A 71 -4.51 0.92 -4.38
CA ALA A 71 -4.05 -0.42 -4.70
C ALA A 71 -2.61 -0.61 -4.21
N LEU A 72 -2.38 -1.73 -3.51
CA LEU A 72 -1.04 -2.24 -3.23
C LEU A 72 -0.61 -3.10 -4.40
N VAL A 73 0.48 -2.74 -5.06
CA VAL A 73 0.92 -3.36 -6.31
C VAL A 73 2.35 -3.86 -6.22
N TYR A 74 2.59 -5.00 -6.85
CA TYR A 74 3.91 -5.50 -7.19
C TYR A 74 4.49 -4.67 -8.34
N VAL A 75 5.75 -4.27 -8.19
CA VAL A 75 6.47 -3.46 -9.17
C VAL A 75 7.68 -4.26 -9.64
N PRO A 76 7.69 -4.74 -10.89
CA PRO A 76 8.84 -5.45 -11.42
C PRO A 76 10.03 -4.50 -11.60
N SER A 77 11.24 -5.07 -11.53
CA SER A 77 12.49 -4.35 -11.77
C SER A 77 12.47 -3.55 -13.08
N GLY A 78 12.88 -2.28 -13.00
CA GLY A 78 12.93 -1.36 -14.14
C GLY A 78 11.60 -0.68 -14.51
N TYR A 79 10.51 -0.96 -13.80
CA TYR A 79 9.21 -0.34 -14.07
C TYR A 79 8.80 0.65 -12.97
N THR A 80 7.94 1.60 -13.34
CA THR A 80 7.26 2.49 -12.39
C THR A 80 5.80 2.05 -12.19
N PRO A 81 5.21 2.27 -11.01
CA PRO A 81 3.80 1.98 -10.79
C PRO A 81 2.91 2.82 -11.72
N ASN A 82 1.93 2.19 -12.34
CA ASN A 82 0.93 2.88 -13.14
C ASN A 82 -0.01 3.71 -12.25
N LYS A 83 -0.79 4.59 -12.87
CA LYS A 83 -1.84 5.35 -12.19
C LYS A 83 -3.08 4.49 -11.98
N ILE A 84 -3.93 4.86 -11.01
CA ILE A 84 -5.24 4.22 -10.84
C ILE A 84 -6.18 4.69 -11.95
N GLY A 85 -6.98 3.75 -12.47
CA GLY A 85 -7.96 4.00 -13.52
C GLY A 85 -9.06 4.97 -13.09
N ASP A 86 -9.91 5.36 -14.03
CA ASP A 86 -11.10 6.14 -13.73
C ASP A 86 -12.20 5.28 -13.09
N PRO A 87 -13.10 5.89 -12.30
CA PRO A 87 -14.24 5.17 -11.72
C PRO A 87 -15.04 4.47 -12.81
N GLY A 88 -15.28 3.15 -12.66
CA GLY A 88 -15.98 2.32 -13.64
C GLY A 88 -15.07 1.47 -14.55
N ALA A 89 -13.76 1.72 -14.55
CA ALA A 89 -12.77 0.86 -15.20
C ALA A 89 -12.03 -0.03 -14.20
N THR A 90 -11.16 -0.92 -14.70
CA THR A 90 -10.25 -1.72 -13.87
C THR A 90 -9.39 -0.81 -12.99
N VAL A 91 -9.39 -1.05 -11.67
CA VAL A 91 -8.69 -0.19 -10.67
C VAL A 91 -7.21 0.02 -11.01
N TYR A 92 -6.53 -1.03 -11.48
CA TYR A 92 -5.13 -0.97 -11.86
C TYR A 92 -4.81 -2.00 -12.94
N THR A 93 -4.01 -1.61 -13.93
CA THR A 93 -3.56 -2.47 -15.03
C THR A 93 -2.03 -2.54 -15.04
N PRO A 94 -1.41 -3.74 -15.11
CA PRO A 94 -2.05 -5.06 -15.18
C PRO A 94 -2.58 -5.56 -13.83
N THR A 95 -3.73 -6.22 -13.84
CA THR A 95 -4.42 -6.72 -12.63
C THR A 95 -3.60 -7.75 -11.86
N ASN A 96 -2.74 -8.52 -12.53
CA ASN A 96 -1.90 -9.55 -11.90
C ASN A 96 -0.91 -8.97 -10.89
N ASN A 97 -0.55 -7.69 -11.03
CA ASN A 97 0.35 -7.01 -10.11
C ASN A 97 -0.36 -6.54 -8.84
N VAL A 98 -1.70 -6.53 -8.81
CA VAL A 98 -2.46 -6.10 -7.64
C VAL A 98 -2.35 -7.16 -6.54
N ILE A 99 -2.02 -6.72 -5.33
CA ILE A 99 -1.95 -7.55 -4.12
C ILE A 99 -3.22 -7.40 -3.30
N MET A 100 -3.67 -6.16 -3.19
CA MET A 100 -4.88 -5.74 -2.48
C MET A 100 -5.30 -4.39 -3.01
N SER A 101 -6.59 -4.12 -3.08
CA SER A 101 -7.13 -2.81 -3.45
C SER A 101 -8.31 -2.47 -2.55
N GLY A 102 -8.73 -1.21 -2.61
CA GLY A 102 -9.90 -0.75 -1.87
C GLY A 102 -10.22 0.70 -2.15
N ILE A 103 -11.30 1.14 -1.53
CA ILE A 103 -11.72 2.52 -1.48
C ILE A 103 -11.77 2.88 0.00
N TYR A 104 -11.18 4.01 0.37
CA TYR A 104 -11.30 4.60 1.69
C TYR A 104 -12.13 5.87 1.57
N ASP A 105 -13.20 5.96 2.34
CA ASP A 105 -14.04 7.16 2.43
C ASP A 105 -13.81 7.77 3.82
N SER A 106 -13.48 9.06 3.88
CA SER A 106 -13.28 9.74 5.16
C SER A 106 -14.58 10.16 5.84
N ALA A 107 -15.70 10.26 5.09
CA ALA A 107 -17.01 10.59 5.64
C ALA A 107 -17.56 9.44 6.48
N ASP A 108 -17.33 8.21 6.02
CA ASP A 108 -17.66 6.97 6.73
C ASP A 108 -16.41 6.10 6.89
N PRO A 109 -15.51 6.43 7.85
CA PRO A 109 -14.25 5.72 8.01
C PRO A 109 -14.43 4.27 8.49
N GLY A 110 -15.60 3.92 9.04
CA GLY A 110 -16.01 2.65 9.67
C GLY A 110 -15.01 1.48 9.69
N ASN A 111 -15.46 0.30 9.23
CA ASN A 111 -14.64 -0.92 9.13
C ASN A 111 -13.77 -0.95 7.84
N THR A 112 -13.80 0.13 7.06
CA THR A 112 -13.06 0.29 5.79
C THR A 112 -11.67 0.86 6.02
N SER A 113 -11.42 1.47 7.19
CA SER A 113 -10.12 1.99 7.62
C SER A 113 -9.02 0.95 7.60
N ARG A 114 -9.29 -0.34 7.88
CA ARG A 114 -8.27 -1.39 7.92
C ARG A 114 -8.56 -2.53 6.96
N ARG A 115 -7.60 -2.86 6.09
CA ARG A 115 -7.64 -4.02 5.20
C ARG A 115 -6.39 -4.87 5.36
N MET A 116 -6.56 -6.20 5.32
CA MET A 116 -5.48 -7.15 5.45
C MET A 116 -5.59 -8.25 4.39
N THR A 117 -4.45 -8.66 3.85
CA THR A 117 -4.34 -9.83 2.98
C THR A 117 -3.22 -10.76 3.42
N ARG A 118 -3.44 -12.05 3.23
CA ARG A 118 -2.41 -13.09 3.42
C ARG A 118 -1.64 -13.40 2.14
N LEU A 119 -1.99 -12.76 1.02
CA LEU A 119 -1.31 -12.95 -0.25
C LEU A 119 0.17 -12.62 -0.08
N SER A 120 1.02 -13.48 -0.64
CA SER A 120 2.47 -13.33 -0.63
C SER A 120 3.00 -13.07 -2.02
N ARG A 121 4.07 -12.30 -2.11
CA ARG A 121 4.83 -12.10 -3.35
C ARG A 121 6.29 -12.46 -3.13
N LEU A 122 6.87 -13.07 -4.16
CA LEU A 122 8.30 -13.29 -4.27
C LEU A 122 8.87 -12.05 -4.97
N LEU A 123 9.87 -11.42 -4.34
CA LEU A 123 10.57 -10.26 -4.88
C LEU A 123 12.00 -10.67 -5.21
N ASN A 124 12.40 -10.55 -6.46
CA ASN A 124 13.79 -10.70 -6.87
C ASN A 124 14.55 -9.39 -6.69
N ALA A 125 15.82 -9.40 -7.08
CA ALA A 125 16.62 -8.17 -7.13
C ALA A 125 15.96 -7.15 -8.07
N GLY A 126 15.82 -5.92 -7.59
CA GLY A 126 15.15 -4.82 -8.30
C GLY A 126 13.62 -4.80 -8.19
N ASP A 127 12.98 -5.86 -7.69
CA ASP A 127 11.52 -5.87 -7.50
C ASP A 127 11.12 -5.16 -6.19
N GLY A 128 9.97 -4.49 -6.24
CA GLY A 128 9.45 -3.71 -5.13
C GLY A 128 7.94 -3.84 -4.95
N ILE A 129 7.44 -3.16 -3.91
CA ILE A 129 6.01 -3.03 -3.66
C ILE A 129 5.69 -1.56 -3.44
N ALA A 130 4.68 -1.08 -4.15
CA ALA A 130 4.22 0.30 -4.05
C ALA A 130 2.74 0.35 -3.68
N LEU A 131 2.36 1.40 -2.95
CA LEU A 131 0.99 1.79 -2.72
C LEU A 131 0.64 2.88 -3.73
N VAL A 132 -0.26 2.59 -4.66
CA VAL A 132 -0.80 3.57 -5.61
C VAL A 132 -2.13 4.06 -5.07
N TYR A 133 -2.39 5.36 -5.22
CA TYR A 133 -3.61 5.99 -4.73
C TYR A 133 -4.10 7.08 -5.69
N LYS A 134 -5.41 7.31 -5.66
CA LYS A 134 -6.12 8.40 -6.32
C LYS A 134 -7.10 8.99 -5.33
N SER A 135 -6.99 10.30 -5.07
CA SER A 135 -7.92 11.00 -4.18
C SER A 135 -8.88 11.89 -4.96
N SER A 136 -10.13 11.98 -4.48
CA SER A 136 -11.14 12.93 -4.95
C SER A 136 -10.86 14.35 -4.47
N ALA A 137 -10.12 14.52 -3.36
CA ALA A 137 -9.84 15.81 -2.75
C ALA A 137 -8.43 16.32 -3.10
N ASN A 138 -8.28 17.65 -3.11
CA ASN A 138 -7.01 18.32 -3.32
C ASN A 138 -6.86 19.50 -2.34
N PRO A 139 -5.90 19.46 -1.40
CA PRO A 139 -4.92 18.40 -1.17
C PRO A 139 -5.54 17.17 -0.47
N ALA A 140 -5.11 15.97 -0.86
CA ALA A 140 -5.43 14.75 -0.11
C ALA A 140 -4.63 14.73 1.20
N LYS A 141 -5.32 14.63 2.34
CA LYS A 141 -4.71 14.62 3.69
C LYS A 141 -5.06 13.31 4.39
N VAL A 142 -4.19 12.31 4.32
CA VAL A 142 -4.44 11.01 4.98
C VAL A 142 -3.18 10.42 5.60
N ARG A 143 -3.33 9.79 6.77
CA ARG A 143 -2.28 8.99 7.38
C ARG A 143 -2.49 7.54 6.98
N ILE A 144 -1.45 6.88 6.50
CA ILE A 144 -1.51 5.48 6.10
C ILE A 144 -0.42 4.73 6.85
N GLN A 145 -0.81 3.67 7.55
CA GLN A 145 0.11 2.75 8.17
C GLN A 145 0.09 1.43 7.40
N VAL A 146 1.27 0.98 6.96
CA VAL A 146 1.43 -0.29 6.26
C VAL A 146 2.33 -1.21 7.07
N THR A 147 1.80 -2.38 7.40
CA THR A 147 2.53 -3.44 8.10
C THR A 147 2.66 -4.64 7.19
N TYR A 148 3.83 -5.26 7.15
CA TYR A 148 4.10 -6.44 6.32
C TYR A 148 5.09 -7.37 7.01
N ALA A 149 5.31 -8.57 6.46
CA ALA A 149 6.37 -9.48 6.84
C ALA A 149 7.28 -9.73 5.64
N ILE A 150 8.60 -9.72 5.83
CA ILE A 150 9.59 -9.97 4.78
C ILE A 150 10.67 -10.94 5.27
N ALA A 151 10.83 -12.05 4.57
CA ALA A 151 11.92 -12.99 4.79
C ALA A 151 12.87 -12.97 3.59
N LEU A 152 14.17 -13.16 3.87
CA LEU A 152 15.21 -13.42 2.88
C LEU A 152 15.26 -14.91 2.55
#